data_AF-A0A923QWD5-F1
#
_entry.id   AF-A0A923QWD5-F1
#
_cell.length_a   1.000
_cell.length_b   1.000
_cell.length_c   1.000
_cell.angle_alpha   90.00
_cell.angle_beta   90.00
_cell.angle_gamma   90.00
#
_symmetry.space_group_name_H-M   'P 1'
#
loop_
_entity.id
_entity.type
_entity.pdbx_description
1 polymer ?
#
loop_
_entity_poly.entity_id
_entity_poly.type
_entity_poly.pdbx_seq_one_letter_code
_entity_poly.pdbx_strand_id
1 'polypeptide(L)'
;MRKRTLILLSMILWGTYPGTGVHIAKAETPEDPYAPHGILDRGAKKGKRLNIAKRRSFRIVSAEDAELRIPREEIKKFPGALFIANIRHDDEYWIGIFPGENPIEEVRYLMEPFAPKIIMAHGMIRARFKAGFEPVLYHQTDRNRAAIVLHDLIITAGPLKTVRAPAINVPAMLRDEYALVHQMATLDQEITNSLIRLHHKVLQYPLNFSDRGRNNFWRLILKNYHDPEITQTYNMVTRSCLTPIFETLYEAMGMKMGWQDKVVNCYPYFTPDTLTFLGLREPNETLPSLNEERKLALKAKRCADLLKSD
;
A
#
# COMPACT_ATOMS: atom_id res chain seq x y z
N MET A 1 -23.37 44.04 19.25
CA MET A 1 -23.45 42.72 19.89
C MET A 1 -23.32 41.62 18.84
N ARG A 2 -22.59 40.57 19.18
CA ARG A 2 -22.08 39.47 18.34
C ARG A 2 -23.12 38.37 18.09
N LYS A 3 -23.02 37.74 16.91
CA LYS A 3 -23.19 36.30 16.54
C LYS A 3 -23.59 36.27 15.05
N ARG A 4 -22.67 36.31 14.07
CA ARG A 4 -21.87 35.18 13.53
C ARG A 4 -22.64 33.86 13.51
N THR A 5 -23.43 33.65 12.45
CA THR A 5 -23.77 32.32 11.96
C THR A 5 -22.95 32.08 10.69
N LEU A 6 -22.12 31.05 10.78
CA LEU A 6 -20.99 30.75 9.93
C LEU A 6 -21.43 30.16 8.59
N ILE A 7 -20.72 30.60 7.56
CA ILE A 7 -20.65 30.11 6.19
C ILE A 7 -20.49 28.58 6.16
N LEU A 8 -21.47 27.90 5.56
CA LEU A 8 -21.38 26.48 5.15
C LEU A 8 -21.47 26.42 3.63
N LEU A 9 -20.47 26.99 2.95
CA LEU A 9 -20.36 26.98 1.48
C LEU A 9 -18.88 27.14 1.09
N SER A 10 -18.14 26.04 1.19
CA SER A 10 -16.82 25.89 0.56
C SER A 10 -16.46 24.42 0.31
N MET A 11 -17.44 23.63 -0.18
CA MET A 11 -17.22 22.28 -0.73
C MET A 11 -17.32 22.24 -2.27
N ILE A 12 -17.30 23.40 -2.92
CA ILE A 12 -17.24 23.51 -4.38
C ILE A 12 -15.93 24.24 -4.68
N LEU A 13 -15.04 23.57 -5.44
CA LEU A 13 -13.71 23.99 -5.95
C LEU A 13 -12.57 23.11 -5.43
N TRP A 14 -12.63 21.82 -5.76
CA TRP A 14 -11.42 21.08 -6.13
C TRP A 14 -11.55 20.73 -7.61
N GLY A 15 -10.60 21.24 -8.39
CA GLY A 15 -10.64 21.29 -9.84
C GLY A 15 -10.97 19.95 -10.50
N THR A 16 -11.99 19.97 -11.33
CA THR A 16 -12.03 19.14 -12.52
C THR A 16 -10.81 19.50 -13.36
N TYR A 17 -9.76 18.68 -13.31
CA TYR A 17 -8.72 18.72 -14.34
C TYR A 17 -9.36 18.26 -15.65
N PRO A 18 -9.36 19.07 -16.73
CA PRO A 18 -9.67 18.60 -18.06
C PRO A 18 -8.40 18.02 -18.69
N GLY A 19 -8.52 16.83 -19.28
CA GLY A 19 -7.43 16.14 -19.98
C GLY A 19 -7.12 14.81 -19.30
N THR A 20 -7.05 13.68 -19.99
CA THR A 20 -6.96 13.39 -21.43
C THR A 20 -7.30 11.90 -21.59
N GLY A 21 -8.07 11.54 -22.61
CA GLY A 21 -8.16 10.18 -23.13
C GLY A 21 -8.54 9.09 -22.12
N VAL A 22 -9.83 8.74 -22.07
CA VAL A 22 -10.23 7.41 -21.61
C VAL A 22 -9.69 6.40 -22.63
N HIS A 23 -8.46 5.93 -22.43
CA HIS A 23 -8.08 4.63 -22.94
C HIS A 23 -8.98 3.63 -22.23
N ILE A 24 -9.96 3.13 -22.97
CA ILE A 24 -10.67 1.91 -22.67
C ILE A 24 -9.56 0.89 -22.40
N ALA A 25 -9.43 0.46 -21.14
CA ALA A 25 -8.58 -0.66 -20.82
C ALA A 25 -9.01 -1.80 -21.73
N LYS A 26 -8.12 -2.20 -22.64
CA LYS A 26 -8.28 -3.40 -23.44
C LYS A 26 -8.68 -4.50 -22.45
N ALA A 27 -9.85 -5.07 -22.67
CA ALA A 27 -10.27 -6.26 -21.97
C ALA A 27 -9.14 -7.29 -22.05
N GLU A 28 -8.85 -7.92 -20.90
CA GLU A 28 -8.24 -9.25 -20.76
C GLU A 28 -7.51 -9.70 -22.02
N THR A 29 -6.27 -9.26 -22.20
CA THR A 29 -5.37 -10.02 -23.06
C THR A 29 -5.23 -11.40 -22.43
N PRO A 30 -5.45 -12.50 -23.16
CA PRO A 30 -5.11 -13.87 -22.73
C PRO A 30 -3.62 -14.05 -22.37
N GLU A 31 -2.82 -12.98 -22.48
CA GLU A 31 -1.37 -12.97 -22.53
C GLU A 31 -0.72 -12.78 -21.16
N ASP A 32 -1.44 -12.44 -20.08
CA ASP A 32 -0.84 -12.25 -18.75
C ASP A 32 -1.44 -13.20 -17.71
N PRO A 33 -0.80 -14.35 -17.43
CA PRO A 33 -1.33 -15.40 -16.55
C PRO A 33 -1.37 -14.98 -15.08
N TYR A 34 -0.78 -13.85 -14.72
CA TYR A 34 -0.70 -13.37 -13.34
C TYR A 34 -1.69 -12.25 -13.03
N ALA A 35 -2.47 -11.79 -14.02
CA ALA A 35 -3.50 -10.78 -13.80
C ALA A 35 -4.50 -11.28 -12.74
N PRO A 36 -4.70 -10.55 -11.63
CA PRO A 36 -5.62 -10.99 -10.60
C PRO A 36 -7.06 -10.86 -11.10
N HIS A 37 -7.91 -11.80 -10.71
CA HIS A 37 -9.35 -11.60 -10.82
C HIS A 37 -9.84 -10.88 -9.57
N GLY A 38 -11.00 -10.23 -9.66
CA GLY A 38 -11.54 -9.53 -8.51
C GLY A 38 -12.90 -8.91 -8.77
N ILE A 39 -13.82 -9.21 -7.88
CA ILE A 39 -15.18 -8.67 -7.83
C ILE A 39 -15.37 -8.08 -6.44
N LEU A 40 -15.98 -6.91 -6.36
CA LEU A 40 -16.28 -6.32 -5.05
C LEU A 40 -17.34 -7.17 -4.33
N ASP A 41 -17.06 -7.59 -3.11
CA ASP A 41 -17.87 -8.55 -2.35
C ASP A 41 -18.99 -7.87 -1.53
N ARG A 42 -18.86 -6.57 -1.25
CA ARG A 42 -19.80 -5.77 -0.45
C ARG A 42 -19.91 -4.32 -0.93
N GLY A 43 -20.72 -3.51 -0.22
CA GLY A 43 -20.99 -2.11 -0.55
C GLY A 43 -21.91 -1.93 -1.77
N ALA A 44 -22.18 -0.67 -2.14
CA ALA A 44 -23.11 -0.32 -3.23
C ALA A 44 -22.65 -0.79 -4.63
N LYS A 45 -21.39 -1.23 -4.76
CA LYS A 45 -20.79 -1.75 -5.99
C LYS A 45 -20.53 -3.25 -5.94
N LYS A 46 -21.15 -3.97 -4.99
CA LYS A 46 -21.08 -5.44 -4.92
C LYS A 46 -21.36 -6.09 -6.28
N GLY A 47 -20.59 -7.12 -6.62
CA GLY A 47 -20.73 -7.87 -7.88
C GLY A 47 -20.08 -7.18 -9.10
N LYS A 48 -19.51 -5.98 -8.95
CA LYS A 48 -18.83 -5.28 -10.05
C LYS A 48 -17.36 -5.68 -10.13
N ARG A 49 -16.86 -5.83 -11.36
CA ARG A 49 -15.46 -6.16 -11.65
C ARG A 49 -14.52 -5.01 -11.28
N LEU A 50 -13.35 -5.34 -10.75
CA LEU A 50 -12.28 -4.41 -10.40
C LEU A 50 -11.48 -3.96 -11.64
N ASN A 51 -10.96 -2.74 -11.62
CA ASN A 51 -10.10 -2.21 -12.67
C ASN A 51 -8.63 -2.46 -12.34
N ILE A 52 -8.13 -3.62 -12.76
CA ILE A 52 -6.78 -4.11 -12.49
C ILE A 52 -5.70 -3.60 -13.46
N ALA A 53 -6.06 -2.69 -14.38
CA ALA A 53 -5.14 -2.28 -15.44
C ALA A 53 -3.93 -1.49 -14.93
N LYS A 54 -4.11 -0.73 -13.83
CA LYS A 54 -3.06 0.13 -13.25
C LYS A 54 -2.64 -0.28 -11.83
N ARG A 55 -3.40 -1.17 -11.20
CA ARG A 55 -3.13 -1.62 -9.83
C ARG A 55 -3.52 -3.10 -9.70
N ARG A 56 -2.57 -3.92 -9.26
CA ARG A 56 -2.73 -5.35 -9.06
C ARG A 56 -2.10 -5.72 -7.72
N SER A 57 -2.70 -6.70 -7.06
CA SER A 57 -2.04 -7.31 -5.92
C SER A 57 -0.84 -8.12 -6.40
N PHE A 58 0.27 -8.09 -5.66
CA PHE A 58 1.37 -8.99 -5.98
C PHE A 58 0.97 -10.44 -5.73
N ARG A 59 1.57 -11.36 -6.49
CA ARG A 59 1.26 -12.78 -6.42
C ARG A 59 2.56 -13.56 -6.26
N ILE A 60 2.66 -14.37 -5.22
CA ILE A 60 3.71 -15.39 -5.13
C ILE A 60 3.33 -16.51 -6.10
N VAL A 61 4.27 -16.90 -6.96
CA VAL A 61 4.07 -17.94 -7.98
C VAL A 61 5.08 -19.06 -7.83
N SER A 62 4.75 -20.23 -8.35
CA SER A 62 5.69 -21.37 -8.33
C SER A 62 6.82 -21.15 -9.34
N ALA A 63 7.89 -21.95 -9.23
CA ALA A 63 8.98 -21.90 -10.19
C ALA A 63 8.49 -22.30 -11.60
N GLU A 64 7.59 -23.29 -11.68
CA GLU A 64 6.99 -23.77 -12.92
C GLU A 64 6.14 -22.68 -13.58
N ASP A 65 5.34 -21.95 -12.81
CA ASP A 65 4.58 -20.81 -13.30
C ASP A 65 5.51 -19.66 -13.74
N ALA A 66 6.65 -19.47 -13.07
CA ALA A 66 7.64 -18.45 -13.42
C ALA A 66 8.40 -18.79 -14.71
N GLU A 67 8.65 -20.08 -15.01
CA GLU A 67 9.28 -20.55 -16.26
C GLU A 67 8.49 -20.10 -17.52
N LEU A 68 7.21 -19.76 -17.38
CA LEU A 68 6.42 -19.16 -18.45
C LEU A 68 6.92 -17.79 -18.89
N ARG A 69 7.77 -17.11 -18.12
CA ARG A 69 8.30 -15.77 -18.44
C ARG A 69 9.79 -15.61 -18.21
N ILE A 70 10.33 -16.36 -17.27
CA ILE A 70 11.74 -16.28 -16.90
C ILE A 70 12.47 -17.48 -17.53
N PRO A 71 13.61 -17.25 -18.20
CA PRO A 71 14.38 -18.36 -18.74
C PRO A 71 14.82 -19.34 -17.64
N ARG A 72 14.76 -20.63 -17.94
CA ARG A 72 14.98 -21.70 -16.95
C ARG A 72 16.39 -21.67 -16.35
N GLU A 73 17.36 -21.27 -17.15
CA GLU A 73 18.75 -21.05 -16.76
C GLU A 73 18.89 -19.94 -15.73
N GLU A 74 18.05 -18.91 -15.77
CA GLU A 74 18.04 -17.83 -14.76
C GLU A 74 17.44 -18.33 -13.45
N ILE A 75 16.34 -19.08 -13.51
CA ILE A 75 15.72 -19.72 -12.34
C ILE A 75 16.71 -20.63 -11.62
N LYS A 76 17.48 -21.44 -12.37
CA LYS A 76 18.46 -22.39 -11.81
C LYS A 76 19.62 -21.71 -11.08
N LYS A 77 19.93 -20.44 -11.34
CA LYS A 77 20.98 -19.71 -10.60
C LYS A 77 20.60 -19.47 -9.14
N PHE A 78 19.31 -19.50 -8.81
CA PHE A 78 18.79 -19.15 -7.48
C PHE A 78 17.92 -20.28 -6.91
N PRO A 79 18.53 -21.41 -6.51
CA PRO A 79 17.78 -22.50 -5.89
C PRO A 79 17.09 -22.02 -4.59
N GLY A 80 15.80 -22.33 -4.45
CA GLY A 80 15.01 -21.89 -3.30
C GLY A 80 14.56 -20.43 -3.34
N ALA A 81 14.74 -19.73 -4.47
CA ALA A 81 14.22 -18.38 -4.64
C ALA A 81 12.70 -18.34 -4.57
N LEU A 82 12.19 -17.18 -4.15
CA LEU A 82 10.79 -16.84 -4.22
C LEU A 82 10.51 -16.12 -5.54
N PHE A 83 9.41 -16.47 -6.20
CA PHE A 83 8.98 -15.79 -7.43
C PHE A 83 7.76 -14.93 -7.13
N ILE A 84 7.82 -13.65 -7.48
CA ILE A 84 6.73 -12.71 -7.22
C ILE A 84 6.34 -12.00 -8.52
N ALA A 85 5.10 -12.16 -8.94
CA ALA A 85 4.50 -11.46 -10.07
C ALA A 85 3.73 -10.20 -9.63
N ASN A 86 3.37 -9.40 -10.63
CA ASN A 86 2.70 -8.10 -10.56
C ASN A 86 3.52 -7.00 -9.86
N ILE A 87 4.85 -7.05 -9.97
CA ILE A 87 5.72 -5.95 -9.55
C ILE A 87 5.64 -4.85 -10.60
N ARG A 88 5.32 -3.62 -10.18
CA ARG A 88 5.14 -2.51 -11.09
C ARG A 88 6.43 -1.75 -11.36
N HIS A 89 6.76 -1.57 -12.64
CA HIS A 89 7.89 -0.78 -13.10
C HIS A 89 7.58 -0.18 -14.48
N ASP A 90 7.86 1.11 -14.67
CA ASP A 90 7.58 1.87 -15.89
C ASP A 90 6.14 1.71 -16.43
N ASP A 91 5.18 1.77 -15.50
CA ASP A 91 3.74 1.56 -15.71
C ASP A 91 3.36 0.17 -16.25
N GLU A 92 4.31 -0.76 -16.33
CA GLU A 92 4.16 -2.16 -16.75
C GLU A 92 4.31 -3.13 -15.56
N TYR A 93 4.06 -4.43 -15.79
CA TYR A 93 4.11 -5.49 -14.77
C TYR A 93 5.24 -6.49 -15.04
N TRP A 94 5.91 -6.88 -13.96
CA TRP A 94 7.12 -7.67 -13.96
C TRP A 94 7.04 -8.80 -12.92
N ILE A 95 7.73 -9.91 -13.23
CA ILE A 95 7.95 -11.03 -12.32
C ILE A 95 9.39 -10.99 -11.82
N GLY A 96 9.58 -11.06 -10.51
CA GLY A 96 10.89 -11.03 -9.87
C GLY A 96 11.32 -12.39 -9.34
N ILE A 97 12.60 -12.72 -9.51
CA ILE A 97 13.31 -13.74 -8.73
C ILE A 97 13.86 -13.07 -7.47
N PHE A 98 13.46 -13.52 -6.28
CA PHE A 98 13.95 -13.02 -5.00
C PHE A 98 14.86 -14.08 -4.36
N PRO A 99 16.19 -13.86 -4.32
CA PRO A 99 17.13 -14.85 -3.82
C PRO A 99 17.14 -14.94 -2.29
N GLY A 100 17.31 -16.17 -1.77
CA GLY A 100 17.62 -16.42 -0.36
C GLY A 100 16.47 -16.14 0.64
N GLU A 101 16.72 -16.49 1.90
CA GLU A 101 15.72 -16.38 2.98
C GLU A 101 15.76 -15.04 3.74
N ASN A 102 16.90 -14.34 3.68
CA ASN A 102 17.14 -13.08 4.39
C ASN A 102 17.71 -12.00 3.45
N PRO A 103 16.93 -11.57 2.43
CA PRO A 103 17.43 -10.68 1.41
C PRO A 103 17.42 -9.20 1.83
N ILE A 104 16.72 -8.84 2.91
CA ILE A 104 16.47 -7.45 3.28
C ILE A 104 17.57 -6.89 4.18
N GLU A 105 18.19 -5.79 3.75
CA GLU A 105 19.17 -5.01 4.50
C GLU A 105 18.50 -3.98 5.40
N GLU A 106 17.54 -3.24 4.86
CA GLU A 106 16.92 -2.09 5.51
C GLU A 106 15.43 -2.05 5.19
N VAL A 107 14.63 -1.63 6.17
CA VAL A 107 13.21 -1.34 5.97
C VAL A 107 12.93 0.07 6.46
N ARG A 108 12.23 0.85 5.64
CA ARG A 108 11.73 2.18 6.01
C ARG A 108 10.22 2.23 5.86
N TYR A 109 9.56 2.89 6.80
CA TYR A 109 8.19 3.35 6.62
C TYR A 109 8.20 4.69 5.89
N LEU A 110 7.46 4.77 4.79
CA LEU A 110 7.27 6.00 4.04
C LEU A 110 5.89 6.56 4.33
N MET A 111 5.83 7.87 4.56
CA MET A 111 4.58 8.59 4.80
C MET A 111 4.42 9.73 3.79
N GLU A 112 3.28 9.76 3.12
CA GLU A 112 2.93 10.74 2.12
C GLU A 112 1.68 11.50 2.58
N PRO A 113 1.82 12.70 3.19
CA PRO A 113 0.69 13.49 3.66
C PRO A 113 -0.08 14.13 2.49
N PHE A 114 -1.41 14.02 2.49
CA PHE A 114 -2.26 14.59 1.43
C PHE A 114 -2.37 16.12 1.47
N ALA A 115 -2.34 16.74 2.66
CA ALA A 115 -2.21 18.19 2.83
C ALA A 115 -1.91 18.55 4.30
N PRO A 116 -1.29 19.71 4.62
CA PRO A 116 -1.02 20.12 6.01
C PRO A 116 -2.28 20.27 6.88
N LYS A 117 -3.45 20.50 6.26
CA LYS A 117 -4.73 20.72 6.94
C LYS A 117 -5.64 19.49 6.94
N ILE A 118 -5.34 18.50 6.10
CA ILE A 118 -6.07 17.25 6.03
C ILE A 118 -5.23 16.24 6.78
N ILE A 119 -5.74 15.82 7.93
CA ILE A 119 -5.14 14.77 8.73
C ILE A 119 -5.38 13.46 7.97
N MET A 120 -4.65 13.22 6.88
CA MET A 120 -4.64 11.99 6.10
C MET A 120 -3.26 11.80 5.46
N ALA A 121 -2.73 10.58 5.53
CA ALA A 121 -1.51 10.22 4.83
C ALA A 121 -1.66 8.86 4.14
N HIS A 122 -0.98 8.70 3.02
CA HIS A 122 -0.70 7.39 2.46
C HIS A 122 0.57 6.84 3.14
N GLY A 123 0.59 5.54 3.40
CA GLY A 123 1.74 4.87 4.01
C GLY A 123 2.22 3.76 3.12
N MET A 124 3.53 3.60 3.07
CA MET A 124 4.20 2.60 2.25
C MET A 124 5.40 2.04 3.03
N ILE A 125 5.91 0.92 2.57
CA ILE A 125 7.13 0.31 3.07
C ILE A 125 8.15 0.30 1.94
N ARG A 126 9.35 0.82 2.22
CA ARG A 126 10.52 0.62 1.37
C ARG A 126 11.37 -0.48 1.97
N ALA A 127 11.65 -1.52 1.18
CA ALA A 127 12.59 -2.57 1.52
C ALA A 127 13.82 -2.46 0.63
N ARG A 128 15.01 -2.32 1.23
CA ARG A 128 16.29 -2.38 0.54
C ARG A 128 16.86 -3.78 0.63
N PHE A 129 17.39 -4.28 -0.47
CA PHE A 129 18.03 -5.60 -0.54
C PHE A 129 19.53 -5.51 -0.27
N LYS A 130 20.08 -6.55 0.35
CA LYS A 130 21.52 -6.71 0.55
C LYS A 130 22.22 -6.93 -0.78
N ALA A 131 23.48 -6.50 -0.87
CA ALA A 131 24.35 -6.86 -1.98
C ALA A 131 24.44 -8.38 -2.15
N GLY A 132 24.25 -8.86 -3.38
CA GLY A 132 24.18 -10.28 -3.74
C GLY A 132 22.81 -10.93 -3.52
N PHE A 133 21.84 -10.21 -2.97
CA PHE A 133 20.46 -10.66 -2.75
C PHE A 133 19.42 -9.79 -3.48
N GLU A 134 19.86 -8.99 -4.44
CA GLU A 134 19.00 -8.15 -5.25
C GLU A 134 18.03 -8.99 -6.09
N PRO A 135 16.73 -8.67 -6.07
CA PRO A 135 15.79 -9.31 -6.97
C PRO A 135 16.08 -8.95 -8.42
N VAL A 136 15.86 -9.91 -9.31
CA VAL A 136 15.95 -9.68 -10.77
C VAL A 136 14.56 -9.76 -11.36
N LEU A 137 14.12 -8.67 -11.99
CA LEU A 137 12.83 -8.58 -12.67
C LEU A 137 12.93 -8.95 -14.14
N TYR A 138 11.94 -9.69 -14.60
CA TYR A 138 11.67 -10.02 -15.99
C TYR A 138 10.28 -9.53 -16.36
N HIS A 139 10.15 -8.98 -17.57
CA HIS A 139 8.88 -8.37 -17.98
C HIS A 139 7.81 -9.46 -18.19
N GLN A 140 6.59 -9.23 -17.68
CA GLN A 140 5.56 -10.28 -17.67
C GLN A 140 5.00 -10.61 -19.06
N THR A 141 5.03 -9.70 -20.03
CA THR A 141 4.37 -9.91 -21.33
C THR A 141 5.32 -9.88 -22.52
N ASP A 142 6.50 -9.29 -22.38
CA ASP A 142 7.51 -9.12 -23.45
C ASP A 142 8.87 -9.64 -22.98
N ARG A 143 9.23 -10.84 -23.43
CA ARG A 143 10.48 -11.52 -23.05
C ARG A 143 11.74 -10.87 -23.64
N ASN A 144 11.61 -9.93 -24.58
CA ASN A 144 12.75 -9.26 -25.19
C ASN A 144 13.23 -8.06 -24.37
N ARG A 145 12.45 -7.64 -23.36
CA ARG A 145 12.88 -6.58 -22.43
C ARG A 145 14.05 -7.07 -21.60
N ALA A 146 15.04 -6.19 -21.42
CA ALA A 146 16.16 -6.45 -20.55
C ALA A 146 15.68 -6.69 -19.11
N ALA A 147 16.32 -7.63 -18.43
CA ALA A 147 16.09 -7.86 -17.01
C ALA A 147 16.61 -6.68 -16.18
N ILE A 148 15.97 -6.44 -15.04
CA ILE A 148 16.28 -5.31 -14.17
C ILE A 148 16.66 -5.83 -12.79
N VAL A 149 17.81 -5.39 -12.28
CA VAL A 149 18.24 -5.70 -10.92
C VAL A 149 17.67 -4.63 -9.98
N LEU A 150 17.02 -5.05 -8.89
CA LEU A 150 16.42 -4.15 -7.92
C LEU A 150 17.24 -4.03 -6.64
N HIS A 151 17.55 -2.80 -6.26
CA HIS A 151 18.12 -2.49 -4.95
C HIS A 151 17.06 -2.16 -3.90
N ASP A 152 15.91 -1.62 -4.35
CA ASP A 152 14.82 -1.18 -3.49
C ASP A 152 13.46 -1.57 -4.08
N LEU A 153 12.53 -1.91 -3.19
CA LEU A 153 11.14 -2.18 -3.52
C LEU A 153 10.22 -1.39 -2.61
N ILE A 154 9.15 -0.84 -3.18
CA ILE A 154 8.05 -0.22 -2.46
C ILE A 154 6.88 -1.19 -2.37
N ILE A 155 6.36 -1.35 -1.17
CA ILE A 155 5.16 -2.10 -0.87
C ILE A 155 4.11 -1.13 -0.35
N THR A 156 2.93 -1.17 -0.94
CA THR A 156 1.82 -0.30 -0.54
C THR A 156 0.51 -1.06 -0.55
N ALA A 157 -0.44 -0.62 0.26
CA ALA A 157 -1.82 -1.05 0.18
C ALA A 157 -2.67 0.15 -0.26
N GLY A 158 -3.65 -0.04 -1.14
CA GLY A 158 -4.41 1.11 -1.64
C GLY A 158 -5.82 0.77 -2.10
N PRO A 159 -6.66 1.78 -2.32
CA PRO A 159 -7.99 1.59 -2.89
C PRO A 159 -7.89 1.20 -4.37
N LEU A 160 -8.69 0.21 -4.77
CA LEU A 160 -8.88 -0.23 -6.15
C LEU A 160 -10.34 -0.06 -6.55
N LYS A 161 -10.56 0.64 -7.65
CA LYS A 161 -11.90 0.96 -8.14
C LYS A 161 -12.44 -0.08 -9.10
N THR A 162 -13.76 -0.12 -9.24
CA THR A 162 -14.44 -0.92 -10.26
C THR A 162 -14.25 -0.33 -11.66
N VAL A 163 -14.47 -1.15 -12.69
CA VAL A 163 -14.40 -0.72 -14.09
C VAL A 163 -15.37 0.44 -14.35
N ARG A 164 -14.89 1.50 -15.01
CA ARG A 164 -15.64 2.75 -15.29
C ARG A 164 -16.07 3.56 -14.06
N ALA A 165 -15.60 3.22 -12.86
CA ALA A 165 -15.85 4.06 -11.69
C ALA A 165 -15.18 5.44 -11.84
N PRO A 166 -15.81 6.51 -11.29
CA PRO A 166 -15.25 7.86 -11.28
C PRO A 166 -13.93 7.93 -10.51
N ALA A 167 -13.35 9.13 -10.42
CA ALA A 167 -12.19 9.36 -9.57
C ALA A 167 -12.48 8.98 -8.11
N ILE A 168 -11.41 8.58 -7.42
CA ILE A 168 -11.46 8.19 -6.02
C ILE A 168 -11.92 9.39 -5.19
N ASN A 169 -12.87 9.18 -4.28
CA ASN A 169 -13.43 10.22 -3.43
C ASN A 169 -13.70 9.69 -2.02
N VAL A 170 -13.63 10.60 -1.04
CA VAL A 170 -13.74 10.30 0.39
C VAL A 170 -15.08 9.63 0.76
N PRO A 171 -16.26 10.11 0.32
CA PRO A 171 -17.52 9.45 0.66
C PRO A 171 -17.58 7.98 0.23
N ALA A 172 -17.13 7.66 -1.00
CA ALA A 172 -17.09 6.28 -1.48
C ALA A 172 -16.07 5.42 -0.72
N MET A 173 -14.97 6.01 -0.24
CA MET A 173 -13.96 5.34 0.57
C MET A 173 -14.47 4.99 1.99
N LEU A 174 -15.51 5.67 2.46
CA LEU A 174 -16.17 5.38 3.74
C LEU A 174 -17.26 4.30 3.62
N ARG A 175 -17.80 4.10 2.41
CA ARG A 175 -18.95 3.22 2.12
C ARG A 175 -18.58 1.90 1.44
N ASP A 176 -17.35 1.42 1.64
CA ASP A 176 -16.92 0.12 1.13
C ASP A 176 -17.06 -0.02 -0.40
N GLU A 177 -16.89 1.07 -1.16
CA GLU A 177 -17.08 1.08 -2.63
C GLU A 177 -15.78 0.77 -3.42
N TYR A 178 -14.69 0.44 -2.72
CA TYR A 178 -13.38 0.12 -3.30
C TYR A 178 -12.85 -1.18 -2.70
N ALA A 179 -12.12 -1.95 -3.50
CA ALA A 179 -11.31 -3.05 -2.97
C ALA A 179 -9.99 -2.52 -2.39
N LEU A 180 -9.37 -3.27 -1.49
CA LEU A 180 -8.02 -3.02 -0.99
C LEU A 180 -7.06 -3.89 -1.80
N VAL A 181 -6.08 -3.24 -2.46
CA VAL A 181 -5.07 -3.91 -3.29
C VAL A 181 -3.68 -3.75 -2.67
N HIS A 182 -2.89 -4.81 -2.70
CA HIS A 182 -1.54 -4.86 -2.11
C HIS A 182 -0.46 -4.88 -3.19
N GLN A 183 0.14 -3.73 -3.44
CA GLN A 183 1.02 -3.53 -4.59
C GLN A 183 2.50 -3.62 -4.19
N MET A 184 3.30 -4.17 -5.10
CA MET A 184 4.75 -3.98 -5.13
C MET A 184 5.11 -3.11 -6.34
N ALA A 185 5.99 -2.15 -6.14
CA ALA A 185 6.50 -1.28 -7.19
C ALA A 185 8.00 -1.03 -6.98
N THR A 186 8.72 -0.79 -8.06
CA THR A 186 10.11 -0.32 -7.97
C THR A 186 10.18 1.08 -7.35
N LEU A 187 11.31 1.43 -6.75
CA LEU A 187 11.50 2.77 -6.20
C LEU A 187 11.36 3.86 -7.28
N ASP A 188 11.91 3.65 -8.48
CA ASP A 188 11.82 4.61 -9.58
C ASP A 188 10.39 4.85 -10.04
N GLN A 189 9.59 3.78 -10.09
CA GLN A 189 8.16 3.87 -10.36
C GLN A 189 7.45 4.75 -9.33
N GLU A 190 7.80 4.60 -8.05
CA GLU A 190 7.18 5.35 -6.97
C GLU A 190 7.63 6.80 -6.92
N ILE A 191 8.92 7.07 -7.13
CA ILE A 191 9.47 8.42 -7.28
C ILE A 191 8.75 9.15 -8.42
N THR A 192 8.60 8.49 -9.55
CA THR A 192 7.91 9.06 -10.72
C THR A 192 6.46 9.37 -10.40
N ASN A 193 5.74 8.47 -9.72
CA ASN A 193 4.34 8.72 -9.38
C ASN A 193 4.19 9.82 -8.33
N SER A 194 4.85 9.70 -7.19
CA SER A 194 4.57 10.50 -6.02
C SER A 194 5.28 11.85 -6.05
N LEU A 195 6.55 11.89 -6.44
CA LEU A 195 7.32 13.14 -6.47
C LEU A 195 7.17 13.90 -7.79
N ILE A 196 7.27 13.19 -8.92
CA ILE A 196 7.32 13.85 -10.25
C ILE A 196 5.91 14.17 -10.75
N ARG A 197 4.99 13.19 -10.78
CA ARG A 197 3.64 13.36 -11.34
C ARG A 197 2.67 14.02 -10.36
N LEU A 198 2.72 13.65 -9.08
CA LEU A 198 1.79 14.14 -8.07
C LEU A 198 2.35 15.30 -7.22
N HIS A 199 3.66 15.59 -7.29
CA HIS A 199 4.31 16.64 -6.51
C HIS A 199 4.07 16.52 -5.00
N HIS A 200 3.90 15.30 -4.51
CA HIS A 200 3.72 15.04 -3.10
C HIS A 200 5.06 15.10 -2.37
N LYS A 201 4.99 15.22 -1.04
CA LYS A 201 6.14 15.08 -0.15
C LYS A 201 6.14 13.67 0.41
N VAL A 202 7.29 13.02 0.45
CA VAL A 202 7.44 11.69 1.05
C VAL A 202 8.44 11.77 2.20
N LEU A 203 7.96 11.53 3.40
CA LEU A 203 8.77 11.41 4.61
C LEU A 203 9.19 9.94 4.77
N GLN A 204 10.43 9.69 5.21
CA GLN A 204 10.95 8.33 5.37
C GLN A 204 11.45 8.13 6.79
N TYR A 205 11.03 7.03 7.42
CA TYR A 205 11.35 6.70 8.80
C TYR A 205 12.02 5.31 8.84
N PRO A 206 13.26 5.20 9.35
CA PRO A 206 13.91 3.91 9.47
C PRO A 206 13.16 3.03 10.47
N LEU A 207 13.00 1.75 10.15
CA LEU A 207 12.45 0.76 11.07
C LEU A 207 13.60 0.01 11.73
N ASN A 208 13.77 0.21 13.04
CA ASN A 208 14.88 -0.37 13.81
C ASN A 208 14.60 -1.83 14.18
N PHE A 209 14.53 -2.70 13.17
CA PHE A 209 14.44 -4.14 13.36
C PHE A 209 15.81 -4.76 13.65
N SER A 210 15.85 -5.76 14.53
CA SER A 210 16.93 -6.75 14.51
C SER A 210 16.90 -7.54 13.19
N ASP A 211 18.00 -8.19 12.82
CA ASP A 211 18.04 -9.02 11.60
C ASP A 211 16.93 -10.07 11.56
N ARG A 212 16.67 -10.73 12.70
CA ARG A 212 15.57 -11.68 12.85
C ARG A 212 14.20 -11.01 12.70
N GLY A 213 14.02 -9.84 13.31
CA GLY A 213 12.77 -9.07 13.21
C GLY A 213 12.50 -8.62 11.78
N ARG A 214 13.53 -8.20 11.04
CA ARG A 214 13.44 -7.76 9.65
C ARG A 214 13.03 -8.90 8.72
N ASN A 215 13.60 -10.09 8.92
CA ASN A 215 13.18 -11.29 8.18
C ASN A 215 11.75 -11.70 8.48
N ASN A 216 11.39 -11.67 9.77
CA ASN A 216 10.03 -11.99 10.18
C ASN A 216 9.04 -11.01 9.54
N PHE A 217 9.34 -9.71 9.58
CA PHE A 217 8.55 -8.67 8.94
C PHE A 217 8.40 -8.89 7.43
N TRP A 218 9.50 -9.18 6.72
CA TRP A 218 9.46 -9.49 5.28
C TRP A 218 8.55 -10.70 4.98
N ARG A 219 8.71 -11.80 5.73
CA ARG A 219 7.87 -12.99 5.58
C ARG A 219 6.40 -12.70 5.86
N LEU A 220 6.10 -11.89 6.88
CA LEU A 220 4.74 -11.50 7.22
C LEU A 220 4.12 -10.60 6.15
N ILE A 221 4.86 -9.66 5.57
CA ILE A 221 4.39 -8.90 4.40
C ILE A 221 4.02 -9.86 3.29
N LEU A 222 4.94 -10.73 2.89
CA LEU A 222 4.71 -11.67 1.78
C LEU A 222 3.47 -12.54 2.02
N LYS A 223 3.28 -13.03 3.26
CA LYS A 223 2.12 -13.82 3.65
C LYS A 223 0.81 -13.01 3.65
N ASN A 224 0.82 -11.84 4.28
CA ASN A 224 -0.41 -11.07 4.55
C ASN A 224 -0.88 -10.27 3.33
N TYR A 225 0.02 -9.95 2.40
CA TYR A 225 -0.27 -9.09 1.25
C TYR A 225 -0.47 -9.88 -0.04
N HIS A 226 -0.09 -11.16 -0.07
CA HIS A 226 -0.42 -12.05 -1.17
C HIS A 226 -1.94 -12.22 -1.28
N ASP A 227 -2.53 -11.61 -2.31
CA ASP A 227 -3.97 -11.64 -2.54
C ASP A 227 -4.28 -11.79 -4.05
N PRO A 228 -4.20 -13.02 -4.59
CA PRO A 228 -4.38 -13.26 -6.02
C PRO A 228 -5.80 -12.92 -6.52
N GLU A 229 -6.79 -12.82 -5.63
CA GLU A 229 -8.21 -12.62 -5.97
C GLU A 229 -8.78 -11.26 -5.50
N ILE A 230 -7.95 -10.40 -4.92
CA ILE A 230 -8.32 -9.09 -4.36
C ILE A 230 -9.62 -9.17 -3.55
N THR A 231 -9.56 -9.90 -2.45
CA THR A 231 -10.73 -10.26 -1.64
C THR A 231 -11.10 -9.22 -0.59
N GLN A 232 -10.19 -8.29 -0.30
CA GLN A 232 -10.37 -7.33 0.77
C GLN A 232 -11.07 -6.07 0.26
N THR A 233 -11.98 -5.54 1.08
CA THR A 233 -12.62 -4.25 0.82
C THR A 233 -11.91 -3.12 1.58
N TYR A 234 -11.64 -2.03 0.86
CA TYR A 234 -11.04 -0.82 1.41
C TYR A 234 -12.10 0.00 2.14
N ASN A 235 -11.76 0.40 3.36
CA ASN A 235 -12.51 1.39 4.11
C ASN A 235 -11.55 2.38 4.77
N MET A 236 -11.73 3.67 4.50
CA MET A 236 -10.83 4.70 5.03
C MET A 236 -10.72 4.69 6.55
N VAL A 237 -11.75 4.27 7.27
CA VAL A 237 -11.74 4.22 8.75
C VAL A 237 -11.31 2.85 9.23
N THR A 238 -11.99 1.79 8.79
CA THR A 238 -11.86 0.46 9.40
C THR A 238 -10.81 -0.44 8.76
N ARG A 239 -10.40 -0.18 7.51
CA ARG A 239 -9.42 -0.98 6.78
C ARG A 239 -8.79 -0.19 5.62
N SER A 240 -7.87 0.72 5.95
CA SER A 240 -7.26 1.65 5.00
C SER A 240 -5.97 1.08 4.39
N CYS A 241 -5.23 1.93 3.66
CA CYS A 241 -3.87 1.64 3.21
C CYS A 241 -2.87 1.41 4.35
N LEU A 242 -3.12 1.95 5.53
CA LEU A 242 -2.23 1.84 6.69
C LEU A 242 -2.53 0.61 7.54
N THR A 243 -3.78 0.15 7.57
CA THR A 243 -4.22 -0.97 8.41
C THR A 243 -3.36 -2.23 8.21
N PRO A 244 -3.17 -2.77 6.99
CA PRO A 244 -2.36 -3.99 6.83
C PRO A 244 -0.87 -3.74 7.11
N ILE A 245 -0.38 -2.50 7.00
CA ILE A 245 1.02 -2.14 7.29
C ILE A 245 1.25 -2.24 8.78
N PHE A 246 0.41 -1.56 9.58
CA PHE A 246 0.54 -1.59 11.03
C PHE A 246 0.23 -2.97 11.62
N GLU A 247 -0.75 -3.71 11.10
CA GLU A 247 -0.99 -5.09 11.55
C GLU A 247 0.28 -5.94 11.39
N THR A 248 0.95 -5.82 10.24
CA THR A 248 2.19 -6.56 9.96
C THR A 248 3.38 -6.07 10.80
N LEU A 249 3.49 -4.76 11.05
CA LEU A 249 4.51 -4.20 11.93
C LEU A 249 4.35 -4.69 13.37
N TYR A 250 3.13 -4.60 13.92
CA TYR A 250 2.87 -5.02 15.29
C TYR A 250 3.09 -6.53 15.45
N GLU A 251 2.64 -7.34 14.49
CA GLU A 251 2.89 -8.79 14.48
C GLU A 251 4.41 -9.08 14.42
N ALA A 252 5.16 -8.38 13.58
CA ALA A 252 6.62 -8.52 13.49
C ALA A 252 7.34 -8.18 14.80
N MET A 253 6.80 -7.22 15.57
CA MET A 253 7.31 -6.83 16.88
C MET A 253 6.82 -7.73 18.03
N GLY A 254 5.92 -8.69 17.77
CA GLY A 254 5.28 -9.50 18.82
C GLY A 254 4.29 -8.70 19.68
N MET A 255 3.80 -7.57 19.18
CA MET A 255 2.86 -6.68 19.85
C MET A 255 1.43 -6.90 19.33
N LYS A 256 0.43 -6.64 20.16
CA LYS A 256 -0.98 -6.59 19.72
C LYS A 256 -1.34 -5.17 19.34
N MET A 257 -1.88 -4.99 18.14
CA MET A 257 -2.39 -3.70 17.69
C MET A 257 -3.62 -3.29 18.51
N GLY A 258 -3.58 -2.11 19.11
CA GLY A 258 -4.69 -1.57 19.88
C GLY A 258 -5.88 -1.22 18.98
N TRP A 259 -7.10 -1.17 19.54
CA TRP A 259 -8.28 -0.74 18.77
C TRP A 259 -8.17 0.72 18.31
N GLN A 260 -7.42 1.56 19.03
CA GLN A 260 -7.16 2.95 18.68
C GLN A 260 -6.34 3.02 17.38
N ASP A 261 -5.33 2.16 17.26
CA ASP A 261 -4.47 2.05 16.07
C ASP A 261 -5.23 1.51 14.85
N LYS A 262 -6.31 0.75 15.07
CA LYS A 262 -7.23 0.27 14.01
C LYS A 262 -8.13 1.35 13.43
N VAL A 263 -8.50 2.35 14.22
CA VAL A 263 -9.56 3.33 13.89
C VAL A 263 -9.00 4.67 13.42
N VAL A 264 -7.81 5.06 13.87
CA VAL A 264 -7.25 6.39 13.57
C VAL A 264 -6.36 6.33 12.33
N ASN A 265 -7.01 6.17 11.17
CA ASN A 265 -6.39 6.11 9.84
C ASN A 265 -6.19 7.48 9.17
N CYS A 266 -6.38 8.56 9.92
CA CYS A 266 -6.26 9.93 9.43
C CYS A 266 -4.86 10.50 9.72
N TYR A 267 -4.30 10.23 10.88
CA TYR A 267 -2.87 10.38 11.14
C TYR A 267 -2.50 9.08 11.81
N PRO A 268 -1.33 8.48 11.52
CA PRO A 268 -0.81 7.54 12.47
C PRO A 268 -0.60 8.30 13.79
N TYR A 269 -1.55 8.18 14.72
CA TYR A 269 -1.27 8.41 16.13
C TYR A 269 -0.40 7.24 16.53
N PHE A 270 0.88 7.38 16.25
CA PHE A 270 1.87 6.44 16.69
C PHE A 270 1.81 6.44 18.22
N THR A 271 1.55 5.29 18.83
CA THR A 271 1.73 5.13 20.27
C THR A 271 3.19 5.49 20.62
N PRO A 272 3.52 5.84 21.89
CA PRO A 272 4.89 5.97 22.35
C PRO A 272 5.84 4.88 21.83
N ASP A 273 5.37 3.64 21.87
CA ASP A 273 6.13 2.47 21.44
C ASP A 273 6.34 2.46 19.93
N THR A 274 5.30 2.83 19.16
CA THR A 274 5.40 2.98 17.71
C THR A 274 6.33 4.13 17.33
N LEU A 275 6.29 5.27 18.02
CA LEU A 275 7.20 6.40 17.79
C LEU A 275 8.66 6.00 18.06
N THR A 276 8.90 5.31 19.17
CA THR A 276 10.24 4.81 19.54
C THR A 276 10.74 3.81 18.49
N PHE A 277 9.87 2.89 18.06
CA PHE A 277 10.20 1.90 17.03
C PHE A 277 10.52 2.52 15.66
N LEU A 278 9.82 3.60 15.27
CA LEU A 278 10.08 4.36 14.06
C LEU A 278 11.33 5.25 14.13
N GLY A 279 12.07 5.22 15.24
CA GLY A 279 13.19 6.12 15.49
C GLY A 279 12.76 7.58 15.56
N LEU A 280 11.47 7.85 15.78
CA LEU A 280 10.88 9.18 15.87
C LEU A 280 10.91 9.74 17.29
N ARG A 281 11.39 8.95 18.25
CA ARG A 281 11.44 9.27 19.67
C ARG A 281 12.52 8.46 20.36
N GLU A 282 13.12 9.06 21.39
CA GLU A 282 13.96 8.35 22.37
C GLU A 282 13.08 7.65 23.44
N PRO A 283 13.47 6.47 23.96
CA PRO A 283 12.65 5.66 24.88
C PRO A 283 12.04 6.44 26.08
N ASN A 284 12.69 7.52 26.52
CA ASN A 284 12.37 8.26 27.74
C ASN A 284 11.70 9.64 27.54
N GLU A 285 11.28 10.00 26.33
CA GLU A 285 10.67 11.32 26.07
C GLU A 285 9.21 11.42 26.56
N THR A 286 8.86 12.36 27.44
CA THR A 286 7.48 12.49 27.95
C THR A 286 6.52 13.07 26.91
N LEU A 287 5.36 12.41 26.71
CA LEU A 287 4.32 12.87 25.77
C LEU A 287 3.61 14.16 26.29
N PRO A 288 3.04 14.97 25.38
CA PRO A 288 1.93 15.87 25.72
C PRO A 288 0.82 15.05 26.40
N SER A 289 0.20 15.57 27.45
CA SER A 289 -0.68 14.78 28.32
C SER A 289 -1.72 13.98 27.51
N LEU A 290 -1.79 12.66 27.78
CA LEU A 290 -2.76 11.66 27.28
C LEU A 290 -4.22 12.14 27.18
N ASN A 291 -4.59 13.22 27.88
CA ASN A 291 -5.92 13.83 27.85
C ASN A 291 -6.30 14.48 26.51
N GLU A 292 -5.38 15.11 25.77
CA GLU A 292 -5.71 15.73 24.48
C GLU A 292 -5.79 14.68 23.36
N GLU A 293 -4.92 13.68 23.40
CA GLU A 293 -4.92 12.54 22.47
C GLU A 293 -6.18 11.68 22.61
N ARG A 294 -6.61 11.41 23.85
CA ARG A 294 -7.86 10.70 24.13
C ARG A 294 -9.07 11.46 23.63
N LYS A 295 -9.09 12.80 23.72
CA LYS A 295 -10.16 13.65 23.17
C LYS A 295 -10.23 13.58 21.65
N LEU A 296 -9.09 13.58 20.95
CA LEU A 296 -9.02 13.47 19.49
C LEU A 296 -9.48 12.09 18.98
N ALA A 297 -9.04 11.00 19.62
CA ALA A 297 -9.48 9.65 19.30
C ALA A 297 -10.98 9.44 19.55
N LEU A 298 -11.52 9.98 20.65
CA LEU A 298 -12.96 10.01 20.93
C LEU A 298 -13.74 10.79 19.87
N LYS A 299 -13.18 11.90 19.37
CA LYS A 299 -13.79 12.70 18.30
C LYS A 299 -13.81 11.94 16.97
N ALA A 300 -12.72 11.27 16.61
CA ALA A 300 -12.64 10.43 15.42
C ALA A 300 -13.62 9.23 15.48
N LYS A 301 -13.69 8.55 16.62
CA LYS A 301 -14.67 7.47 16.87
C LYS A 301 -16.11 7.98 16.72
N ARG A 302 -16.42 9.13 17.32
CA ARG A 302 -17.77 9.74 17.23
C ARG A 302 -18.13 10.13 15.80
N CYS A 303 -17.16 10.61 15.01
CA CYS A 303 -17.35 10.83 13.57
C CYS A 303 -17.60 9.52 12.80
N ALA A 304 -16.88 8.45 13.12
CA ALA A 304 -17.10 7.14 12.50
C ALA A 304 -18.46 6.53 12.86
N ASP A 305 -18.93 6.71 14.10
CA ASP A 305 -20.23 6.22 14.56
C ASP A 305 -21.39 7.00 13.90
N LEU A 306 -21.23 8.32 13.72
CA LEU A 306 -22.20 9.16 13.00
C LEU A 306 -22.30 8.84 11.50
N LEU A 307 -21.25 8.29 10.90
CA LEU A 307 -21.25 7.87 9.49
C LEU A 307 -21.88 6.49 9.26
N LYS A 308 -22.20 5.75 10.32
CA LYS A 308 -22.83 4.42 10.28
C LYS A 308 -24.33 4.44 10.57
N SER A 309 -24.88 5.60 10.95
CA SER A 309 -26.27 5.74 11.42
C SER A 309 -27.27 6.20 10.35
N ASP A 310 -26.89 6.14 9.06
CA ASP A 310 -27.77 6.33 7.89
C ASP A 310 -27.86 5.02 7.09
#